data_AF-A0A7V9B6A9-F1
#
_entry.id   AF-A0A7V9B6A9-F1
#
_cell.length_a   1.000
_cell.length_b   1.000
_cell.length_c   1.000
_cell.angle_alpha   90.00
_cell.angle_beta   90.00
_cell.angle_gamma   90.00
#
_symmetry.space_group_name_H-M   'P 1'
#
loop_
_entity.id
_entity.type
_entity.pdbx_description
1 polymer ?
#
loop_
_entity_poly.entity_id
_entity_poly.type
_entity_poly.pdbx_seq_one_letter_code
_entity_poly.pdbx_strand_id
1 'polypeptide(L)'
;MIIGAVAILTGCGVEDSTSIAPSESLDAVTLLTQASDSLEETETLRFNIEIDGDTFVDEAGTIRLLAARGDLARPDRVDVEFQVELLGAQTVSIRMITIDDEAWTTNLL
;
A
#
# COMPACT_ATOMS: atom_id res chain seq x y z
N MET A 1 68.49 45.80 12.03
CA MET A 1 68.45 45.60 10.57
C MET A 1 68.67 44.11 10.31
N ILE A 2 67.61 43.39 9.95
CA ILE A 2 67.54 42.20 9.08
C ILE A 2 66.06 41.82 9.02
N ILE A 3 65.55 41.77 7.80
CA ILE A 3 64.18 41.45 7.38
C ILE A 3 64.05 39.93 7.36
N GLY A 4 63.03 39.40 8.04
CA GLY A 4 62.68 37.97 7.99
C GLY A 4 61.31 37.78 7.36
N ALA A 5 61.29 37.48 6.06
CA ALA A 5 60.10 37.15 5.30
C ALA A 5 59.62 35.74 5.66
N VAL A 6 58.37 35.59 6.10
CA VAL A 6 57.70 34.30 6.26
C VAL A 6 56.82 34.07 5.04
N ALA A 7 57.21 33.07 4.24
CA ALA A 7 56.44 32.55 3.11
C ALA A 7 55.23 31.76 3.65
N ILE A 8 54.02 32.20 3.30
CA ILE A 8 52.79 31.48 3.60
C ILE A 8 52.63 30.42 2.49
N LEU A 9 52.71 29.15 2.87
CA LEU A 9 52.46 28.03 1.97
C LEU A 9 51.01 28.08 1.45
N THR A 10 50.87 28.24 0.15
CA THR A 10 49.69 27.88 -0.63
C THR A 10 49.47 26.37 -0.55
N GLY A 11 48.68 25.93 0.43
CA GLY A 11 47.99 24.65 0.39
C GLY A 11 46.58 24.87 -0.13
N CYS A 12 46.36 24.66 -1.43
CA CYS A 12 45.02 24.48 -1.99
C CYS A 12 44.46 23.16 -1.43
N GLY A 13 43.77 23.24 -0.29
CA GLY A 13 42.78 22.23 0.07
C GLY A 13 41.62 22.39 -0.90
N VAL A 14 41.59 21.56 -1.94
CA VAL A 14 40.36 21.31 -2.70
C VAL A 14 39.44 20.59 -1.72
N GLU A 15 38.60 21.36 -1.04
CA GLU A 15 37.42 20.85 -0.39
C GLU A 15 36.51 20.37 -1.53
N ASP A 16 36.63 19.10 -1.87
CA ASP A 16 35.68 18.38 -2.72
C ASP A 16 34.36 18.30 -1.93
N SER A 17 33.69 19.45 -1.85
CA SER A 17 32.31 19.55 -1.43
C SER A 17 31.50 18.98 -2.59
N THR A 18 31.52 17.66 -2.70
CA THR A 18 30.51 16.92 -3.47
C THR A 18 29.17 17.26 -2.82
N SER A 19 28.55 18.33 -3.29
CA SER A 19 27.17 18.66 -3.04
C SER A 19 26.38 17.46 -3.55
N ILE A 20 25.92 16.62 -2.63
CA ILE A 20 25.00 15.53 -2.93
C ILE A 20 23.73 16.22 -3.40
N ALA A 21 23.61 16.41 -4.71
CA ALA A 21 22.40 16.93 -5.31
C ALA A 21 21.24 16.04 -4.83
N PRO A 22 20.10 16.63 -4.41
CA PRO A 22 18.92 15.83 -4.11
C PRO A 22 18.67 14.94 -5.32
N SER A 23 18.62 13.62 -5.13
CA SER A 23 18.20 12.71 -6.19
C SER A 23 16.85 13.21 -6.70
N GLU A 24 16.72 13.50 -7.99
CA GLU A 24 15.45 13.89 -8.59
C GLU A 24 14.43 12.79 -8.26
N SER A 25 13.53 13.09 -7.32
CA SER A 25 12.46 12.18 -6.96
C SER A 25 11.55 12.07 -8.18
N LEU A 26 11.22 10.84 -8.59
CA LEU A 26 10.18 10.60 -9.59
C LEU A 26 8.94 11.41 -9.25
N ASP A 27 8.39 12.09 -10.25
CA ASP A 27 7.14 12.83 -10.11
C ASP A 27 6.01 11.91 -9.64
N ALA A 28 5.14 12.43 -8.76
CA ALA A 28 4.08 11.65 -8.14
C ALA A 28 3.13 11.02 -9.17
N VAL A 29 2.86 11.71 -10.28
CA VAL A 29 2.01 11.18 -11.36
C VAL A 29 2.70 9.99 -12.02
N THR A 30 4.01 10.09 -12.25
CA THR A 30 4.77 8.99 -12.87
C THR A 30 4.78 7.75 -11.99
N LEU A 31 4.95 7.91 -10.68
CA LEU A 31 4.89 6.79 -9.72
C LEU A 31 3.50 6.14 -9.71
N LEU A 32 2.43 6.94 -9.72
CA LEU A 32 1.07 6.44 -9.72
C LEU A 32 0.75 5.68 -11.02
N THR A 33 1.19 6.19 -12.17
CA THR A 33 1.02 5.51 -13.46
C THR A 33 1.72 4.16 -13.45
N GLN A 34 3.00 4.12 -13.06
CA GLN A 34 3.75 2.85 -13.00
C GLN A 34 3.13 1.82 -12.05
N ALA A 35 2.63 2.27 -10.88
CA ALA A 35 1.95 1.40 -9.94
C ALA A 35 0.62 0.88 -10.52
N SER A 36 -0.14 1.72 -11.21
CA SER A 36 -1.39 1.34 -11.88
C SER A 36 -1.15 0.31 -12.96
N ASP A 37 -0.14 0.53 -13.82
CA ASP A 37 0.23 -0.40 -14.90
C ASP A 37 0.63 -1.76 -14.30
N SER A 38 1.43 -1.76 -13.23
CA SER A 38 1.84 -2.99 -12.54
C SER A 38 0.64 -3.75 -11.94
N LEU A 39 -0.33 -3.03 -11.36
CA LEU A 39 -1.56 -3.63 -10.84
C LEU A 39 -2.45 -4.17 -11.98
N GLU A 40 -2.51 -3.47 -13.12
CA GLU A 40 -3.24 -3.93 -14.30
C GLU A 40 -2.64 -5.19 -14.91
N GLU A 41 -1.34 -5.42 -14.77
CA GLU A 41 -0.68 -6.65 -15.26
C GLU A 41 -0.75 -7.81 -14.25
N THR A 42 -1.09 -7.55 -12.98
CA THR A 42 -1.06 -8.55 -11.91
C THR A 42 -2.19 -9.58 -12.04
N GLU A 43 -1.86 -10.81 -12.45
CA GLU A 43 -2.84 -11.89 -12.60
C GLU A 43 -3.40 -12.40 -11.27
N THR A 44 -2.56 -12.48 -10.24
CA THR A 44 -2.95 -12.99 -8.92
C THR A 44 -2.42 -12.09 -7.82
N LEU A 45 -3.24 -11.84 -6.81
CA LEU A 45 -2.84 -11.06 -5.64
C LEU A 45 -3.49 -11.61 -4.38
N ARG A 46 -2.79 -11.40 -3.27
CA ARG A 46 -3.33 -11.55 -1.92
C ARG A 46 -3.53 -10.16 -1.33
N PHE A 47 -4.70 -9.91 -0.75
CA PHE A 47 -5.02 -8.64 -0.11
C PHE A 47 -5.42 -8.82 1.36
N ASN A 48 -5.19 -7.76 2.14
CA ASN A 48 -5.75 -7.59 3.48
C ASN A 48 -6.30 -6.17 3.55
N ILE A 49 -7.54 -6.04 4.01
CA ILE A 49 -8.26 -4.79 4.18
C ILE A 49 -8.58 -4.69 5.68
N GLU A 50 -8.17 -3.59 6.28
CA GLU A 50 -8.51 -3.21 7.64
C GLU A 50 -9.34 -1.92 7.57
N ILE A 51 -10.47 -1.89 8.27
CA ILE A 51 -11.34 -0.72 8.29
C ILE A 51 -11.01 0.11 9.53
N ASP A 52 -10.54 1.33 9.31
CA ASP A 52 -10.46 2.36 10.34
C ASP A 52 -11.73 3.23 10.28
N GLY A 53 -12.59 3.08 11.29
CA GLY A 53 -13.91 3.71 11.36
C GLY A 53 -15.08 2.76 11.10
N ASP A 54 -16.23 3.31 10.73
CA ASP A 54 -17.47 2.55 10.54
C ASP A 54 -17.82 2.43 9.05
N THR A 55 -17.77 1.20 8.54
CA THR A 55 -18.23 0.85 7.18
C THR A 55 -19.28 -0.24 7.29
N PHE A 56 -20.38 -0.11 6.56
CA PHE A 56 -21.48 -1.07 6.57
C PHE A 56 -21.67 -1.65 5.17
N VAL A 57 -21.97 -2.96 5.09
CA VAL A 57 -22.21 -3.65 3.81
C VAL A 57 -23.70 -3.72 3.44
N ASP A 58 -24.56 -3.14 4.27
CA ASP A 58 -26.01 -3.05 4.07
C ASP A 58 -26.53 -1.63 4.31
N GLU A 59 -27.63 -1.28 3.64
CA GLU A 59 -28.28 0.02 3.78
C GLU A 59 -28.91 0.24 5.17
N ALA A 60 -29.22 -0.84 5.90
CA ALA A 60 -29.81 -0.77 7.22
C ALA A 60 -28.76 -0.54 8.32
N GLY A 61 -27.46 -0.55 8.01
CA GLY A 61 -26.38 -0.35 8.97
C GLY A 61 -26.28 -1.45 10.02
N THR A 62 -26.65 -2.68 9.66
CA THR A 62 -26.73 -3.82 10.59
C THR A 62 -25.52 -4.75 10.54
N ILE A 63 -24.76 -4.70 9.45
CA ILE A 63 -23.59 -5.54 9.17
C ILE A 63 -22.41 -4.60 8.97
N ARG A 64 -21.65 -4.39 10.05
CA ARG A 64 -20.46 -3.55 10.05
C ARG A 64 -19.26 -4.36 9.59
N LEU A 65 -18.56 -3.91 8.55
CA LEU A 65 -17.35 -4.54 8.06
C LEU A 65 -16.16 -4.12 8.93
N LEU A 66 -15.43 -5.09 9.46
CA LEU A 66 -14.24 -4.86 10.30
C LEU A 66 -12.96 -5.06 9.50
N ALA A 67 -12.90 -6.16 8.76
CA ALA A 67 -11.74 -6.53 7.96
C ALA A 67 -12.14 -7.47 6.83
N ALA A 68 -11.28 -7.56 5.82
CA ALA A 68 -11.38 -8.59 4.80
C ALA A 68 -9.99 -9.10 4.40
N ARG A 69 -9.87 -10.39 4.15
CA ARG A 69 -8.64 -10.99 3.63
C ARG A 69 -9.00 -11.92 2.49
N GLY A 70 -8.25 -11.87 1.40
CA GLY A 70 -8.53 -12.77 0.31
C GLY A 70 -7.42 -12.89 -0.70
N ASP A 71 -7.66 -13.81 -1.62
CA ASP A 71 -6.88 -14.06 -2.81
C ASP A 71 -7.77 -13.78 -4.02
N LEU A 72 -7.22 -13.07 -5.00
CA LEU A 72 -7.87 -12.78 -6.27
C LEU A 72 -6.99 -13.32 -7.38
N ALA A 73 -7.60 -14.04 -8.32
CA ALA A 73 -6.99 -14.48 -9.55
C ALA A 73 -7.88 -14.08 -10.72
N ARG A 74 -7.37 -13.20 -11.58
CA ARG A 74 -8.11 -12.72 -12.74
C ARG A 74 -8.21 -13.83 -13.80
N PRO A 75 -9.28 -13.84 -14.61
CA PRO A 75 -10.35 -12.83 -14.65
C PRO A 75 -11.47 -13.01 -13.61
N ASP A 76 -11.63 -14.19 -13.01
CA ASP A 76 -12.93 -14.62 -12.49
C ASP A 76 -12.88 -15.46 -11.21
N ARG A 77 -11.76 -15.45 -10.47
CA ARG A 77 -11.63 -16.21 -9.22
C ARG A 77 -11.33 -15.31 -8.04
N VAL A 78 -12.10 -15.48 -6.99
CA VAL A 78 -11.92 -14.77 -5.71
C VAL A 78 -12.19 -15.74 -4.57
N ASP A 79 -11.34 -15.72 -3.55
CA ASP A 79 -11.57 -16.38 -2.27
C ASP A 79 -11.30 -15.36 -1.17
N VAL A 80 -12.36 -14.95 -0.47
CA VAL A 80 -12.28 -13.87 0.50
C VAL A 80 -13.01 -14.25 1.78
N GLU A 81 -12.42 -13.88 2.90
CA GLU A 81 -13.00 -13.96 4.22
C GLU A 81 -13.24 -12.54 4.75
N PHE A 82 -14.50 -12.25 5.10
CA PHE A 82 -14.92 -10.99 5.71
C PHE A 82 -15.14 -11.21 7.21
N GLN A 83 -14.60 -10.31 8.02
CA GLN A 83 -14.98 -10.19 9.42
C GLN A 83 -16.01 -9.07 9.54
N VAL A 84 -17.20 -9.43 10.01
CA VAL A 84 -18.29 -8.47 10.20
C VAL A 84 -18.84 -8.52 11.61
N GLU A 85 -19.33 -7.39 12.09
CA GLU A 85 -20.10 -7.30 13.32
C GLU A 85 -21.58 -7.19 12.97
N LEU A 86 -22.37 -8.13 13.49
CA LEU A 86 -23.82 -8.17 13.34
C LEU A 86 -24.48 -7.50 14.54
N LEU A 87 -25.37 -6.54 14.27
CA LEU A 87 -26.21 -5.86 15.25
C LEU A 87 -25.42 -5.28 16.45
N GLY A 88 -24.16 -4.89 16.23
CA GLY A 88 -23.31 -4.28 17.26
C GLY A 88 -22.87 -5.22 18.39
N ALA A 89 -23.04 -6.54 18.25
CA ALA A 89 -22.83 -7.48 19.35
C ALA A 89 -22.00 -8.72 19.03
N GLN A 90 -22.06 -9.22 17.79
CA GLN A 90 -21.39 -10.47 17.42
C GLN A 90 -20.50 -10.29 16.21
N THR A 91 -19.21 -10.59 16.36
CA THR A 91 -18.29 -10.72 15.25
C THR A 91 -18.42 -12.11 14.63
N VAL A 92 -18.70 -12.16 13.33
CA VAL A 92 -18.76 -13.40 12.56
C VAL A 92 -17.82 -13.32 11.36
N SER A 93 -17.29 -14.47 10.96
CA SER A 93 -16.49 -14.60 9.75
C SER A 93 -17.36 -15.17 8.63
N ILE A 94 -17.37 -14.48 7.48
CA ILE A 94 -18.12 -14.86 6.29
C ILE A 94 -17.10 -15.14 5.20
N ARG A 95 -16.99 -16.40 4.77
CA ARG A 95 -16.21 -16.73 3.58
C ARG A 95 -17.08 -16.68 2.34
N MET A 96 -16.55 -16.06 1.29
CA MET A 96 -17.11 -16.01 -0.05
C MET A 96 -16.09 -16.52 -1.05
N ILE A 97 -16.53 -17.37 -1.97
CA ILE A 97 -15.74 -17.88 -3.07
C ILE A 97 -16.49 -17.56 -4.36
N THR A 98 -15.79 -17.03 -5.34
CA THR A 98 -16.29 -16.84 -6.71
C THR A 98 -15.40 -17.61 -7.67
N ILE A 99 -16.02 -18.35 -8.57
CA ILE A 99 -15.35 -19.04 -9.69
C ILE A 99 -16.25 -18.82 -10.91
N ASP A 100 -15.67 -18.25 -11.96
CA ASP A 100 -16.40 -17.90 -13.19
C ASP A 100 -17.59 -16.97 -12.85
N ASP A 101 -18.82 -17.38 -13.19
CA ASP A 101 -20.05 -16.62 -12.90
C ASP A 101 -20.76 -17.06 -11.61
N GLU A 102 -20.18 -18.00 -10.86
CA GLU A 102 -20.79 -18.60 -9.68
C GLU A 102 -20.16 -18.07 -8.39
N ALA A 103 -21.00 -17.76 -7.40
CA ALA A 103 -20.58 -17.30 -6.09
C ALA A 103 -21.20 -18.15 -4.97
N TRP A 104 -20.38 -18.54 -4.01
CA TRP A 104 -20.78 -19.28 -2.81
C TRP A 104 -20.40 -18.48 -1.59
N THR A 105 -21.27 -18.47 -0.59
CA THR A 105 -21.00 -17.81 0.69
C THR A 105 -21.33 -18.75 1.84
N THR A 106 -20.68 -18.51 2.98
CA THR A 106 -20.99 -19.20 4.23
C THR A 106 -22.45 -18.96 4.60
N ASN A 107 -23.19 -20.03 4.91
CA ASN A 107 -24.55 -19.89 5.40
C ASN A 107 -24.54 -19.39 6.85
N LEU A 108 -25.16 -18.24 7.09
CA LEU A 108 -25.24 -17.58 8.40
C LEU A 108 -26.60 -17.79 9.09
N LEU A 109 -27.48 -18.60 8.48
CA LEU A 109 -28.83 -18.94 8.95
C LEU A 109 -28.93 -20.42 9.35
#